data_AF-A0A2V8XE36-F1
#
_entry.id   AF-A0A2V8XE36-F1
#
_cell.length_a   1.000
_cell.length_b   1.000
_cell.length_c   1.000
_cell.angle_alpha   90.00
_cell.angle_beta   90.00
_cell.angle_gamma   90.00
#
_symmetry.space_group_name_H-M   'P 1'
#
loop_
_entity.id
_entity.type
_entity.pdbx_description
1 polymer ?
#
loop_
_entity_poly.entity_id
_entity_poly.type
_entity_poly.pdbx_seq_one_letter_code
_entity_poly.pdbx_strand_id
1 'polypeptide(L)'
;MTSDLGSDARNARALAILRIGVGVLFLIFGEYKVFGTQFTLHGAFQFWINKFLAEGGAYPFMAPVLRGFVLTHATAIAFLVAYGELAIGLALTLGILVRAASLSGLIFMLTLLFSSDYPGSQAAFWQYFGASLSHSVFVLCFLAFLMGRADEVWTVKALRKNRTAR
;
A
#
# COMPACT_ATOMS: atom_id res chain seq x y z
N MET A 1 36.97 -8.29 -0.36
CA MET A 1 36.50 -6.95 -0.80
C MET A 1 35.78 -6.96 -2.16
N THR A 2 35.97 -7.96 -3.03
CA THR A 2 35.22 -8.11 -4.29
C THR A 2 33.87 -8.85 -4.14
N SER A 3 33.70 -9.66 -3.09
CA SER A 3 32.45 -10.36 -2.78
C SER A 3 31.31 -9.43 -2.37
N ASP A 4 31.63 -8.35 -1.65
CA ASP A 4 30.67 -7.37 -1.11
C ASP A 4 29.94 -6.60 -2.22
N LEU A 5 30.69 -6.17 -3.24
CA LEU A 5 30.16 -5.44 -4.40
C LEU A 5 29.15 -6.30 -5.20
N GLY A 6 29.38 -7.62 -5.25
CA GLY A 6 28.50 -8.56 -5.93
C GLY A 6 27.20 -8.84 -5.15
N SER A 7 27.28 -8.94 -3.82
CA SER A 7 26.10 -9.10 -2.96
C SER A 7 25.21 -7.86 -2.95
N ASP A 8 25.81 -6.67 -2.89
CA ASP A 8 25.05 -5.41 -2.86
C ASP A 8 24.26 -5.19 -4.14
N ALA A 9 24.88 -5.46 -5.30
CA ALA A 9 24.20 -5.39 -6.59
C ALA A 9 23.05 -6.40 -6.73
N ARG A 10 23.20 -7.60 -6.15
CA ARG A 10 22.14 -8.63 -6.14
C ARG A 10 20.99 -8.24 -5.22
N ASN A 11 21.29 -7.70 -4.04
CA ASN A 11 20.30 -7.22 -3.08
C ASN A 11 19.50 -6.03 -3.64
N ALA A 12 20.17 -5.10 -4.31
CA ALA A 12 19.51 -3.97 -4.98
C ALA A 12 18.55 -4.43 -6.09
N ARG A 13 18.94 -5.44 -6.88
CA ARG A 13 18.05 -6.04 -7.90
C ARG A 13 16.86 -6.76 -7.27
N ALA A 14 17.07 -7.52 -6.19
CA ALA A 14 15.99 -8.20 -5.48
C ALA A 14 14.97 -7.20 -4.92
N LEU A 15 15.43 -6.11 -4.28
CA LEU A 15 14.57 -5.02 -3.82
C LEU A 15 13.83 -4.34 -4.98
N ALA A 16 14.48 -4.14 -6.13
CA ALA A 16 13.84 -3.56 -7.30
C ALA A 16 12.74 -4.46 -7.88
N ILE A 17 12.95 -5.79 -7.93
CA ILE A 17 11.93 -6.76 -8.35
C ILE A 17 10.75 -6.73 -7.38
N LEU A 18 11.03 -6.77 -6.07
CA LEU A 18 9.99 -6.72 -5.05
C LEU A 18 9.17 -5.42 -5.15
N ARG A 19 9.84 -4.29 -5.34
CA ARG A 19 9.20 -2.97 -5.57
C ARG A 19 8.26 -3.01 -6.77
N ILE A 20 8.72 -3.53 -7.91
CA ILE A 20 7.90 -3.63 -9.13
C ILE A 20 6.72 -4.57 -8.90
N GLY A 21 6.94 -5.73 -8.27
CA GLY A 21 5.88 -6.69 -7.97
C GLY A 21 4.79 -6.09 -7.08
N VAL A 22 5.17 -5.41 -5.99
CA VAL A 22 4.22 -4.70 -5.12
C VAL A 22 3.53 -3.57 -5.88
N GLY A 23 4.26 -2.83 -6.72
CA GLY A 23 3.69 -1.79 -7.59
C GLY A 23 2.61 -2.33 -8.52
N VAL A 24 2.87 -3.47 -9.18
CA VAL A 24 1.90 -4.12 -10.09
C VAL A 24 0.65 -4.59 -9.33
N LEU A 25 0.79 -5.16 -8.14
CA LEU A 25 -0.37 -5.55 -7.32
C LEU A 25 -1.26 -4.34 -6.99
N PHE A 26 -0.64 -3.21 -6.62
CA PHE A 26 -1.35 -1.96 -6.38
C PHE A 26 -2.00 -1.39 -7.65
N LEU A 27 -1.37 -1.55 -8.81
CA LEU A 27 -2.00 -1.18 -10.10
C LEU A 27 -3.25 -1.99 -10.35
N ILE A 28 -3.21 -3.31 -10.14
CA ILE A 28 -4.38 -4.20 -10.33
C ILE A 28 -5.51 -3.79 -9.37
N PHE A 29 -5.20 -3.54 -8.10
CA PHE A 29 -6.20 -3.10 -7.11
C PHE A 29 -6.77 -1.72 -7.43
N GLY A 30 -5.91 -0.77 -7.78
CA GLY A 30 -6.30 0.60 -8.13
C GLY A 30 -7.11 0.66 -9.42
N GLU A 31 -6.69 -0.05 -10.48
CA GLU A 31 -7.39 -0.13 -11.76
C GLU A 31 -8.83 -0.61 -11.57
N TYR A 32 -9.01 -1.76 -10.90
CA TYR A 32 -10.34 -2.30 -10.62
C TYR A 32 -11.26 -1.28 -9.91
N LYS A 33 -10.72 -0.46 -9.00
CA LYS A 33 -11.49 0.54 -8.25
C LYS A 33 -11.72 1.86 -8.99
N VAL A 34 -10.79 2.28 -9.85
CA VAL A 34 -10.89 3.53 -10.62
C VAL A 34 -11.78 3.33 -11.84
N PHE A 35 -11.63 2.22 -12.56
CA PHE A 35 -12.45 1.93 -13.74
C PHE A 35 -13.79 1.27 -13.37
N GLY A 36 -13.84 0.57 -12.23
CA GLY A 36 -15.10 0.11 -11.64
C GLY A 36 -15.82 1.25 -10.92
N THR A 37 -16.72 1.95 -11.62
CA THR A 37 -17.57 3.02 -11.05
C THR A 37 -18.41 2.59 -9.84
N GLN A 38 -18.49 1.29 -9.57
CA GLN A 38 -19.15 0.71 -8.40
C GLN A 38 -18.49 1.13 -7.08
N PHE A 39 -17.15 1.22 -7.04
CA PHE A 39 -16.42 1.56 -5.81
C PHE A 39 -16.62 3.01 -5.38
N THR A 40 -16.66 3.94 -6.35
CA THR A 40 -16.67 5.39 -6.11
C THR A 40 -18.06 6.01 -6.16
N LEU A 41 -18.94 5.58 -7.08
CA LEU A 41 -20.22 6.25 -7.35
C LEU A 41 -21.46 5.50 -6.83
N HIS A 42 -21.38 4.18 -6.62
CA HIS A 42 -22.54 3.36 -6.25
C HIS A 42 -22.54 2.92 -4.78
N GLY A 43 -21.77 3.61 -3.93
CA GLY A 43 -21.79 3.38 -2.48
C GLY A 43 -21.11 2.09 -2.01
N ALA A 44 -20.40 1.35 -2.88
CA ALA A 44 -19.71 0.13 -2.45
C ALA A 44 -18.61 0.40 -1.41
N PHE A 45 -17.97 1.58 -1.44
CA PHE A 45 -17.07 2.00 -0.36
C PHE A 45 -17.81 2.12 0.99
N GLN A 46 -18.98 2.77 1.02
CA GLN A 46 -19.80 2.87 2.23
C GLN A 46 -20.26 1.50 2.71
N PHE A 47 -20.60 0.59 1.80
CA PHE A 47 -20.95 -0.79 2.13
C PHE A 47 -19.81 -1.50 2.86
N TRP A 48 -18.57 -1.41 2.36
CA TRP A 48 -17.41 -2.00 3.03
C TRP A 48 -17.15 -1.41 4.41
N ILE A 49 -17.22 -0.08 4.56
CA ILE A 49 -17.02 0.59 5.85
C ILE A 49 -18.11 0.18 6.85
N ASN A 50 -19.37 0.15 6.44
CA ASN A 50 -20.47 -0.31 7.28
C ASN A 50 -20.31 -1.79 7.65
N LYS A 51 -19.86 -2.63 6.71
CA LYS A 51 -19.55 -4.03 6.97
C LYS A 51 -18.47 -4.19 8.04
N PHE A 52 -17.35 -3.47 7.93
CA PHE A 52 -16.29 -3.52 8.94
C PHE A 52 -16.78 -3.06 10.32
N LEU A 53 -17.66 -2.05 10.36
CA LEU A 53 -18.25 -1.56 11.60
C LEU A 53 -19.29 -2.52 12.19
N ALA A 54 -20.04 -3.24 11.34
CA ALA A 54 -21.08 -4.18 11.74
C ALA A 54 -20.50 -5.53 12.22
N GLU A 55 -19.47 -6.02 11.54
CA GLU A 55 -18.76 -7.26 11.89
C GLU A 55 -17.74 -7.06 13.03
N GLY A 56 -17.53 -5.81 13.47
CA GLY A 56 -16.56 -5.48 14.52
C GLY A 56 -15.11 -5.62 14.06
N GLY A 57 -14.83 -5.61 12.75
CA GLY A 57 -13.49 -5.66 12.18
C GLY A 57 -12.70 -4.36 12.30
N ALA A 58 -13.36 -3.25 12.64
CA ALA A 58 -12.68 -1.98 12.92
C ALA A 58 -12.16 -1.93 14.36
N TYR A 59 -10.93 -1.44 14.56
CA TYR A 59 -10.41 -1.19 15.90
C TYR A 59 -11.27 -0.16 16.65
N PRO A 60 -11.44 -0.28 17.98
CA PRO A 60 -12.33 0.61 18.75
C PRO A 60 -12.04 2.10 18.61
N PHE A 61 -10.76 2.48 18.47
CA PHE A 61 -10.35 3.87 18.27
C PHE A 61 -10.59 4.38 16.84
N MET A 62 -10.62 3.48 15.85
CA MET A 62 -10.81 3.81 14.44
C MET A 62 -12.30 3.88 14.08
N ALA A 63 -13.15 3.12 14.78
CA ALA A 63 -14.60 3.13 14.61
C ALA A 63 -15.27 4.53 14.61
N PRO A 64 -14.96 5.46 15.54
CA PRO A 64 -15.52 6.81 15.50
C PRO A 64 -15.03 7.64 14.30
N VAL A 65 -13.77 7.45 13.85
CA VAL A 65 -13.23 8.13 12.67
C VAL A 65 -13.93 7.63 11.40
N LEU A 66 -14.14 6.32 11.29
CA LEU A 66 -14.86 5.70 10.19
C LEU A 66 -16.30 6.23 10.10
N ARG A 67 -17.00 6.32 11.23
CA ARG A 67 -18.39 6.81 11.27
C ARG A 67 -18.51 8.31 11.05
N GLY A 68 -17.69 9.11 11.73
CA GLY A 68 -17.84 10.58 11.77
C GLY A 68 -17.17 11.31 10.62
N PHE A 69 -16.03 10.80 10.13
CA PHE A 69 -15.24 11.48 9.09
C PHE A 69 -15.34 10.75 7.75
N VAL A 70 -15.08 9.43 7.74
CA VAL A 70 -14.99 8.65 6.50
C VAL A 70 -16.36 8.49 5.84
N LEU A 71 -17.41 8.11 6.58
CA LEU A 71 -18.76 7.99 6.01
C LEU A 71 -19.34 9.34 5.57
N THR A 72 -19.09 10.41 6.32
CA THR A 72 -19.55 11.77 5.97
C THR A 72 -18.95 12.26 4.64
N HIS A 73 -17.72 11.86 4.33
CA HIS A 73 -17.02 12.21 3.08
C HIS A 73 -16.77 10.98 2.21
N ALA A 74 -17.65 9.98 2.25
CA ALA A 74 -17.40 8.66 1.68
C ALA A 74 -16.98 8.69 0.21
N THR A 75 -17.63 9.52 -0.61
CA THR A 75 -17.32 9.61 -2.04
C THR A 75 -15.92 10.20 -2.27
N ALA A 76 -15.58 11.28 -1.57
CA ALA A 76 -14.26 11.92 -1.69
C ALA A 76 -13.14 10.99 -1.19
N ILE A 77 -13.37 10.30 -0.06
CA ILE A 77 -12.41 9.32 0.46
C ILE A 77 -12.31 8.11 -0.47
N ALA A 78 -13.41 7.61 -1.04
CA ALA A 78 -13.38 6.51 -2.00
C ALA A 78 -12.52 6.85 -3.23
N PHE A 79 -12.64 8.06 -3.76
CA PHE A 79 -11.79 8.55 -4.84
C PHE A 79 -10.33 8.68 -4.40
N LEU A 80 -10.08 9.28 -3.23
CA LEU A 80 -8.72 9.43 -2.69
C LEU A 80 -8.04 8.06 -2.51
N VAL A 81 -8.77 7.08 -2.01
CA VAL A 81 -8.30 5.69 -1.83
C VAL A 81 -8.00 5.05 -3.18
N ALA A 82 -8.94 5.07 -4.12
CA ALA A 82 -8.78 4.42 -5.42
C ALA A 82 -7.64 5.04 -6.25
N TYR A 83 -7.61 6.37 -6.36
CA TYR A 83 -6.52 7.06 -7.07
C TYR A 83 -5.20 7.00 -6.29
N GLY A 84 -5.25 6.95 -4.96
CA GLY A 84 -4.06 6.79 -4.12
C GLY A 84 -3.37 5.44 -4.35
N GLU A 85 -4.15 4.35 -4.35
CA GLU A 85 -3.65 3.00 -4.66
C GLU A 85 -3.03 2.95 -6.07
N LEU A 86 -3.73 3.51 -7.06
CA LEU A 86 -3.23 3.57 -8.44
C LEU A 86 -1.94 4.41 -8.55
N ALA A 87 -1.89 5.57 -7.91
CA ALA A 87 -0.71 6.45 -7.93
C ALA A 87 0.49 5.81 -7.24
N ILE A 88 0.28 5.12 -6.11
CA ILE A 88 1.33 4.34 -5.42
C ILE A 88 1.82 3.22 -6.34
N GLY A 89 0.92 2.48 -6.97
CA GLY A 89 1.27 1.42 -7.92
C GLY A 89 2.11 1.93 -9.09
N LEU A 90 1.72 3.06 -9.69
CA LEU A 90 2.46 3.69 -10.79
C LEU A 90 3.84 4.16 -10.32
N ALA A 91 3.91 4.86 -9.20
CA ALA A 91 5.16 5.37 -8.63
C ALA A 91 6.14 4.23 -8.29
N LEU A 92 5.64 3.17 -7.65
CA LEU A 92 6.41 1.98 -7.33
C LEU A 92 6.76 1.14 -8.55
N THR A 93 6.00 1.14 -9.64
CA THR A 93 6.36 0.38 -10.85
C THR A 93 7.42 1.14 -11.66
N LEU A 94 7.18 2.43 -11.91
CA LEU A 94 8.06 3.29 -12.70
C LEU A 94 9.33 3.71 -11.95
N GLY A 95 9.34 3.60 -10.62
CA GLY A 95 10.48 3.98 -9.80
C GLY A 95 10.61 5.50 -9.66
N ILE A 96 9.48 6.20 -9.72
CA ILE A 96 9.38 7.66 -9.59
C ILE A 96 8.82 7.94 -8.20
N LEU A 97 9.48 8.82 -7.42
CA LEU A 97 9.04 9.18 -6.07
C LEU A 97 8.87 7.97 -5.12
N VAL A 98 9.67 6.90 -5.30
CA VAL A 98 9.58 5.63 -4.53
C VAL A 98 9.48 5.85 -3.03
N ARG A 99 10.27 6.77 -2.46
CA ARG A 99 10.23 7.08 -1.01
C ARG A 99 8.90 7.67 -0.58
N ALA A 100 8.36 8.63 -1.34
CA ALA A 100 7.08 9.24 -1.03
C ALA A 100 5.93 8.24 -1.22
N ALA A 101 5.96 7.46 -2.30
CA ALA A 101 4.99 6.40 -2.55
C ALA A 101 5.04 5.28 -1.50
N SER A 102 6.24 4.97 -0.99
CA SER A 102 6.39 3.97 0.08
C SER A 102 5.88 4.50 1.41
N LEU A 103 6.10 5.77 1.73
CA LEU A 103 5.54 6.40 2.92
C LEU A 103 4.01 6.49 2.85
N SER A 104 3.46 6.91 1.71
CA SER A 104 2.00 6.97 1.54
C SER A 104 1.37 5.58 1.55
N GLY A 105 1.99 4.59 0.90
CA GLY A 105 1.55 3.20 0.93
C GLY A 105 1.62 2.57 2.32
N LEU A 106 2.64 2.90 3.10
CA LEU A 106 2.77 2.50 4.50
C LEU A 106 1.61 3.04 5.34
N ILE A 107 1.36 4.35 5.29
CA ILE A 107 0.26 5.00 6.02
C ILE A 107 -1.08 4.42 5.57
N PHE A 108 -1.26 4.21 4.27
CA PHE A 108 -2.47 3.66 3.69
C PHE A 108 -2.76 2.23 4.18
N MET A 109 -1.76 1.35 4.15
CA MET A 109 -1.89 -0.03 4.62
C MET A 109 -2.14 -0.12 6.13
N LEU A 110 -1.48 0.73 6.93
CA LEU A 110 -1.77 0.82 8.37
C LEU A 110 -3.19 1.30 8.64
N THR A 111 -3.67 2.27 7.86
CA THR A 111 -5.05 2.77 7.97
C THR A 111 -6.06 1.68 7.68
N LEU A 112 -5.84 0.87 6.63
CA LEU A 112 -6.71 -0.27 6.30
C LEU A 112 -6.66 -1.36 7.36
N LEU A 113 -5.46 -1.66 7.88
CA LEU A 113 -5.25 -2.64 8.95
C LEU A 113 -6.09 -2.27 10.19
N PHE A 114 -6.02 -1.02 10.63
CA PHE A 114 -6.82 -0.57 11.77
C PHE A 114 -8.31 -0.46 11.47
N SER A 115 -8.69 -0.37 10.20
CA SER A 115 -10.09 -0.24 9.79
C SER A 115 -10.80 -1.57 9.58
N SER A 116 -10.07 -2.67 9.35
CA SER A 116 -10.68 -3.95 8.91
C SER A 116 -10.16 -5.23 9.57
N ASP A 117 -8.97 -5.22 10.18
CA ASP A 117 -8.32 -6.45 10.65
C ASP A 117 -8.39 -6.64 12.18
N TYR A 118 -9.44 -6.15 12.84
CA TYR A 118 -9.63 -6.39 14.28
C TYR A 118 -10.34 -7.75 14.51
N PRO A 119 -9.66 -8.77 15.06
CA PRO A 119 -10.27 -10.08 15.31
C PRO A 119 -11.15 -10.11 16.58
N GLY A 120 -11.21 -9.02 17.35
CA GLY A 120 -11.99 -8.91 18.59
C GLY A 120 -11.15 -8.98 19.86
N SER A 121 -11.66 -8.40 20.95
CA SER A 121 -10.92 -8.22 22.22
C SER A 121 -10.52 -9.51 22.93
N GLN A 122 -11.22 -10.62 22.64
CA GLN A 122 -10.95 -11.94 23.20
C GLN A 122 -10.22 -12.89 22.25
N ALA A 123 -9.81 -12.41 21.07
CA ALA A 123 -9.08 -13.21 20.12
C ALA A 123 -7.68 -13.57 20.64
N ALA A 124 -7.20 -14.76 20.30
CA ALA A 124 -5.83 -15.16 20.60
C ALA A 124 -4.83 -14.29 19.81
N PHE A 125 -3.62 -14.08 20.35
CA PHE A 125 -2.60 -13.23 19.72
C PHE A 125 -2.33 -13.59 18.25
N TRP A 126 -2.25 -14.89 17.91
CA TRP A 126 -2.05 -15.34 16.53
C TRP A 126 -3.17 -14.94 15.56
N GLN A 127 -4.41 -14.76 16.03
CA GLN A 127 -5.51 -14.32 15.19
C GLN A 127 -5.38 -12.85 14.78
N TYR A 128 -4.71 -12.02 15.59
CA TYR A 128 -4.35 -10.66 15.18
C TYR A 128 -3.36 -10.67 14.03
N PHE A 129 -2.36 -11.56 14.08
CA PHE A 129 -1.39 -11.72 13.01
C PHE A 129 -2.04 -12.29 11.74
N GLY A 130 -2.93 -13.28 11.89
CA GLY A 130 -3.68 -13.88 10.78
C GLY A 130 -4.63 -12.89 10.10
N ALA A 131 -5.39 -12.11 10.87
CA ALA A 131 -6.30 -11.11 10.34
C ALA A 131 -5.55 -10.00 9.58
N SER A 132 -4.44 -9.51 10.14
CA SER A 132 -3.65 -8.43 9.53
C SER A 132 -2.65 -8.88 8.46
N LEU A 133 -2.62 -10.16 8.09
CA LEU A 133 -1.56 -10.71 7.22
C LEU A 133 -1.54 -10.05 5.84
N SER A 134 -2.72 -9.77 5.29
CA SER A 134 -2.90 -9.13 3.98
C SER A 134 -2.27 -7.73 3.94
N HIS A 135 -2.36 -6.95 5.02
CA HIS A 135 -1.86 -5.58 5.08
C HIS A 135 -0.45 -5.50 5.68
N SER A 136 -0.13 -6.30 6.69
CA SER A 136 1.17 -6.31 7.38
C SER A 136 2.33 -6.73 6.45
N VAL A 137 2.10 -7.65 5.51
CA VAL A 137 3.11 -8.01 4.50
C VAL A 137 3.45 -6.80 3.62
N PHE A 138 2.45 -6.04 3.17
CA PHE A 138 2.71 -4.82 2.40
C PHE A 138 3.37 -3.74 3.25
N VAL A 139 2.97 -3.56 4.50
CA VAL A 139 3.64 -2.67 5.47
C VAL A 139 5.13 -2.99 5.56
N LEU A 140 5.49 -4.26 5.72
CA LEU A 140 6.88 -4.70 5.75
C LEU A 140 7.61 -4.44 4.43
N CYS A 141 6.97 -4.69 3.29
CA CYS A 141 7.55 -4.35 1.98
C CYS A 141 7.80 -2.83 1.85
N PHE A 142 6.85 -1.99 2.24
CA PHE A 142 7.01 -0.53 2.22
C PHE A 142 8.11 -0.05 3.17
N LEU A 143 8.22 -0.63 4.35
CA LEU A 143 9.33 -0.36 5.27
C LEU A 143 10.67 -0.76 4.64
N ALA A 144 10.74 -1.94 4.00
CA ALA A 144 11.93 -2.37 3.28
C ALA A 144 12.28 -1.43 2.12
N PHE A 145 11.31 -0.85 1.42
CA PHE A 145 11.56 0.16 0.37
C PHE A 145 11.97 1.52 0.93
N LEU A 146 11.55 1.86 2.14
CA LEU A 146 11.89 3.12 2.80
C LEU A 146 13.29 3.08 3.43
N MET A 147 13.63 1.95 4.07
CA MET A 147 14.92 1.67 4.70
C MET A 147 15.99 1.28 3.67
N GLY A 148 15.60 0.52 2.65
CA GLY A 148 16.46 0.12 1.55
C GLY A 148 16.61 1.21 0.50
N ARG A 149 17.69 1.16 -0.27
CA ARG A 149 17.91 2.02 -1.45
C ARG A 149 17.17 1.46 -2.67
N ALA A 150 15.86 1.26 -2.53
CA ALA A 150 15.02 0.68 -3.59
C ALA A 150 14.95 1.54 -4.87
N ASP A 151 15.52 2.75 -4.85
CA ASP A 151 15.65 3.69 -5.95
C ASP A 151 17.00 3.62 -6.71
N GLU A 152 17.95 2.79 -6.27
CA GLU A 152 19.28 2.70 -6.89
C GLU A 152 19.29 2.09 -8.31
N VAL A 153 18.39 1.14 -8.58
CA VAL A 153 18.41 0.34 -9.82
C VAL A 153 17.02 0.27 -10.45
N TRP A 154 16.97 0.33 -11.78
CA TRP A 154 15.73 0.28 -12.59
C TRP A 154 14.68 1.35 -12.23
N THR A 155 15.16 2.56 -11.96
CA THR A 155 14.33 3.77 -11.89
C THR A 155 14.46 4.60 -13.17
N VAL A 156 13.43 5.35 -13.52
CA VAL A 156 13.48 6.30 -14.66
C VAL A 156 14.62 7.30 -14.52
N LYS A 157 14.97 7.71 -13.29
CA LYS A 157 16.14 8.56 -13.00
C LYS A 157 17.47 7.87 -13.35
N ALA A 158 17.63 6.60 -12.97
CA ALA A 158 18.83 5.82 -13.32
C ALA A 158 18.96 5.61 -14.84
N LEU A 159 17.85 5.35 -15.54
CA LEU A 159 17.80 5.25 -16.99
C LEU A 159 18.18 6.57 -17.69
N ARG A 160 17.70 7.71 -17.18
CA ARG A 160 18.04 9.04 -17.73
C ARG A 160 19.52 9.37 -17.50
N LYS A 161 20.07 9.08 -16.31
CA LYS A 161 21.50 9.31 -15.99
C LYS A 161 22.43 8.48 -16.88
N ASN A 162 22.11 7.20 -17.10
CA ASN A 162 22.89 6.33 -18.00
C ASN A 162 22.80 6.74 -19.47
N ARG A 163 21.71 7.40 -19.89
CA ARG A 163 21.56 7.92 -21.25
C ARG A 163 22.36 9.20 -21.51
N THR A 164 22.51 10.07 -20.51
CA THR A 164 23.31 11.31 -20.63
C THR A 164 24.81 11.11 -20.39
N ALA A 165 25.21 9.98 -19.79
CA ALA A 165 26.61 9.61 -19.60
C ALA A 165 27.21 8.82 -20.79
N ARG A 166 26.42 8.63 -21.85
CA ARG A 166 26.80 8.02 -23.13
C ARG A 166 26.84 9.11 -24.19
#